data_AF-A0A8T5BV58-F1
#
_entry.id   AF-A0A8T5BV58-F1
#
_cell.length_a   1.000
_cell.length_b   1.000
_cell.length_c   1.000
_cell.angle_alpha   90.00
_cell.angle_beta   90.00
_cell.angle_gamma   90.00
#
_symmetry.space_group_name_H-M   'P 1'
#
loop_
_entity.id
_entity.type
_entity.pdbx_description
1 polymer ?
#
loop_
_entity_poly.entity_id
_entity_poly.type
_entity_poly.pdbx_seq_one_letter_code
_entity_poly.pdbx_strand_id
1 'polypeptide(L)'
;MINLVELFELKRKVANELYEGLSEGARVKAREDHHSRRKPRPCGITIHTGVGCSYACAYCYIYDMGFPANVKPYPLNALEIAYALALNPYVIPKRTMAAYGSVTEPFLPETAKQAISYMAEVYKWL
;
A
#
# COMPACT_ATOMS: atom_id res chain seq x y z
N MET A 1 26.66 6.85 -7.95
CA MET A 1 26.67 5.76 -6.94
C MET A 1 25.45 5.90 -6.05
N ILE A 2 24.84 4.79 -5.61
CA ILE A 2 23.74 4.83 -4.64
C ILE A 2 24.34 4.98 -3.24
N ASN A 3 23.96 6.05 -2.52
CA ASN A 3 24.34 6.23 -1.12
C ASN A 3 23.26 5.59 -0.21
N LEU A 4 23.60 4.47 0.42
CA LEU A 4 22.69 3.72 1.28
C LEU A 4 22.33 4.48 2.57
N VAL A 5 23.26 5.27 3.10
CA VAL A 5 23.03 6.09 4.31
C VAL A 5 22.01 7.17 4.00
N GLU A 6 22.13 7.85 2.85
CA GLU A 6 21.14 8.86 2.43
C GLU A 6 19.74 8.27 2.25
N LEU A 7 19.62 7.07 1.66
CA LEU A 7 18.32 6.41 1.50
C LEU A 7 17.71 6.00 2.85
N PHE A 8 18.55 5.57 3.79
CA PHE A 8 18.10 5.23 5.14
C PHE A 8 17.63 6.47 5.91
N GLU A 9 18.39 7.56 5.87
CA GLU A 9 17.99 8.82 6.51
C GLU A 9 16.74 9.42 5.86
N LEU A 10 16.61 9.34 4.53
CA LEU A 10 15.38 9.74 3.83
C LEU A 10 14.18 8.94 4.33
N LYS A 11 14.30 7.62 4.46
CA LYS A 11 13.22 6.77 4.97
C LYS A 11 12.82 7.15 6.40
N ARG A 12 13.79 7.40 7.28
CA ARG A 12 13.52 7.85 8.66
C ARG A 12 12.81 9.19 8.68
N LYS A 13 13.26 10.14 7.86
CA LYS A 13 12.63 11.45 7.72
C LYS A 13 11.17 11.33 7.27
N VAL A 14 10.92 10.58 6.20
CA VAL A 14 9.55 10.34 5.68
C VAL A 14 8.66 9.70 6.73
N ALA A 15 9.14 8.68 7.45
CA ALA A 15 8.38 8.02 8.50
C ALA A 15 8.00 8.99 9.64
N ASN A 16 8.92 9.88 10.04
CA ASN A 16 8.66 10.87 11.08
C ASN A 16 7.67 11.95 10.62
N GLU A 17 7.81 12.49 9.41
CA GLU A 17 6.88 13.51 8.88
C GLU A 17 5.45 12.95 8.74
N LEU A 18 5.32 11.70 8.26
CA LEU A 18 4.04 11.01 8.21
C LEU A 18 3.48 10.70 9.61
N TYR A 19 4.34 10.33 10.57
CA TYR A 19 3.93 10.13 11.96
C TYR A 19 3.32 11.41 12.53
N GLU A 20 4.00 12.55 12.41
CA GLU A 20 3.54 13.83 12.93
C GLU A 20 2.19 14.26 12.33
N GLY A 21 1.95 14.00 11.05
CA GLY A 21 0.70 14.33 10.35
C GLY A 21 -0.49 13.40 10.63
N LEU A 22 -0.29 12.26 11.28
CA LEU A 22 -1.35 11.28 11.58
C LEU A 22 -1.82 11.36 13.03
N SER A 23 -3.11 11.08 13.26
CA SER A 23 -3.64 10.88 14.61
C SER A 23 -3.12 9.58 15.24
N GLU A 24 -3.18 9.47 16.56
CA GLU A 24 -2.74 8.26 17.28
C GLU A 24 -3.43 6.99 16.77
N GLY A 25 -4.76 7.03 16.60
CA GLY A 25 -5.52 5.89 16.06
C GLY A 25 -5.09 5.49 14.65
N ALA A 26 -4.81 6.46 13.79
CA ALA A 26 -4.32 6.22 12.43
C ALA A 26 -2.90 5.61 12.43
N ARG A 27 -2.02 6.07 13.32
CA ARG A 27 -0.66 5.52 13.49
C ARG A 27 -0.70 4.07 13.93
N VAL A 28 -1.53 3.73 14.92
CA VAL A 28 -1.69 2.35 15.41
C VAL A 28 -2.23 1.46 14.29
N LYS A 29 -3.30 1.91 13.62
CA LYS A 29 -3.93 1.18 12.52
C LYS A 29 -2.94 0.88 11.37
N ALA A 30 -2.16 1.87 10.95
CA ALA A 30 -1.15 1.70 9.90
C ALA A 30 0.02 0.81 10.32
N ARG A 31 0.44 0.87 11.59
CA ARG A 31 1.52 0.04 12.13
C ARG A 31 1.13 -1.44 12.19
N GLU A 32 -0.10 -1.74 12.61
CA GLU A 32 -0.60 -3.11 12.71
C GLU A 32 -0.96 -3.73 11.35
N ASP A 33 -1.20 -2.89 10.34
CA ASP A 33 -1.50 -3.32 8.98
C ASP A 33 -0.38 -4.18 8.38
N HIS A 34 -0.74 -5.18 7.57
CA HIS A 34 0.25 -6.08 6.99
C HIS A 34 1.23 -5.38 6.04
N HIS A 35 0.86 -4.23 5.45
CA HIS A 35 1.74 -3.45 4.58
C HIS A 35 2.95 -2.89 5.34
N SER A 36 2.90 -2.82 6.68
CA SER A 36 4.04 -2.38 7.52
C SER A 36 5.15 -3.40 7.69
N ARG A 37 4.97 -4.65 7.24
CA ARG A 37 5.91 -5.75 7.52
C ARG A 37 6.05 -6.79 6.41
N ARG A 38 5.10 -6.87 5.48
CA ARG A 38 5.13 -7.89 4.42
C ARG A 38 6.30 -7.69 3.47
N LYS A 39 6.84 -8.80 2.97
CA LYS A 39 7.83 -8.80 1.90
C LYS A 39 7.20 -8.41 0.55
N PRO A 40 7.93 -7.72 -0.34
CA PRO A 40 7.52 -7.53 -1.72
C PRO A 40 7.45 -8.86 -2.48
N ARG A 41 6.68 -8.88 -3.56
CA ARG A 41 6.66 -9.95 -4.57
C ARG A 41 7.64 -9.58 -5.69
N PRO A 42 7.90 -10.47 -6.68
CA PRO A 42 8.79 -10.13 -7.81
C PRO A 42 8.40 -8.84 -8.55
N CYS A 43 7.12 -8.46 -8.55
CA CYS A 43 6.61 -7.21 -9.13
C CYS A 43 6.72 -5.97 -8.22
N GLY A 44 7.30 -6.10 -7.01
CA GLY A 44 7.39 -5.03 -6.02
C GLY A 44 6.48 -5.23 -4.81
N ILE A 45 6.31 -4.17 -4.01
CA ILE A 45 5.38 -4.19 -2.88
C ILE A 45 3.95 -4.12 -3.40
N THR A 46 3.15 -5.13 -3.09
CA THR A 46 1.73 -5.15 -3.45
C THR A 46 0.94 -4.29 -2.48
N ILE A 47 0.17 -3.33 -2.99
CA ILE A 47 -0.69 -2.43 -2.25
C ILE A 47 -2.14 -2.76 -2.58
N HIS A 48 -2.89 -3.22 -1.58
CA HIS A 48 -4.30 -3.58 -1.76
C HIS A 48 -5.19 -2.34 -1.74
N THR A 49 -5.92 -2.10 -2.82
CA THR A 49 -6.89 -1.01 -2.95
C THR A 49 -8.29 -1.40 -2.47
N GLY A 50 -8.55 -2.70 -2.40
CA GLY A 50 -9.75 -3.31 -1.85
C GLY A 50 -9.56 -4.78 -1.54
N VAL A 51 -10.66 -5.42 -1.15
CA VAL A 51 -10.79 -6.87 -0.97
C VAL A 51 -12.01 -7.34 -1.76
N GLY A 52 -11.81 -8.31 -2.66
CA GLY A 52 -12.84 -8.84 -3.55
C GLY A 52 -12.85 -8.17 -4.94
N CYS A 53 -13.49 -8.79 -5.92
CA CYS A 53 -13.59 -8.26 -7.28
C CYS A 53 -14.91 -8.67 -7.94
N SER A 54 -15.56 -7.77 -8.67
CA SER A 54 -16.83 -8.05 -9.35
C SER A 54 -16.69 -8.58 -10.78
N TYR A 55 -15.49 -8.54 -11.36
CA TYR A 55 -15.29 -8.80 -12.80
C TYR A 55 -15.24 -10.28 -13.18
N ALA A 56 -14.96 -11.20 -12.25
CA ALA A 56 -14.96 -12.64 -12.50
C ALA A 56 -14.14 -13.07 -13.73
N CYS A 57 -12.98 -12.44 -13.95
CA CYS A 57 -12.14 -12.73 -15.12
C CYS A 57 -11.77 -14.22 -15.17
N ALA A 58 -11.86 -14.83 -16.36
CA ALA A 58 -11.68 -16.27 -16.56
C ALA A 58 -10.30 -16.81 -16.11
N TYR A 59 -9.30 -15.94 -15.98
CA TYR A 59 -7.92 -16.30 -15.57
C TYR A 59 -7.61 -15.93 -14.11
N CYS A 60 -8.55 -15.32 -13.38
CA CYS A 60 -8.29 -14.76 -12.05
C CYS A 60 -8.60 -15.78 -10.95
N TYR A 61 -7.59 -16.13 -10.16
CA TYR A 61 -7.66 -17.19 -9.14
C TYR A 61 -8.13 -16.70 -7.76
N ILE A 62 -8.51 -15.43 -7.59
CA ILE A 62 -8.80 -14.87 -6.26
C ILE A 62 -10.05 -15.52 -5.63
N TYR A 63 -11.00 -15.99 -6.44
CA TYR A 63 -12.19 -16.68 -5.94
C TYR A 63 -11.86 -18.07 -5.41
N ASP A 64 -10.90 -18.76 -6.03
CA ASP A 64 -10.37 -20.04 -5.54
C ASP A 64 -9.62 -19.86 -4.19
N MET A 65 -9.12 -18.66 -3.92
CA MET A 65 -8.56 -18.29 -2.61
C MET A 65 -9.62 -17.90 -1.57
N GLY A 66 -10.91 -17.88 -1.95
CA GLY A 66 -12.02 -17.52 -1.06
C GLY A 66 -12.35 -16.03 -1.00
N PHE A 67 -11.81 -15.20 -1.90
CA PHE A 67 -12.22 -13.78 -1.96
C PHE A 67 -13.63 -13.62 -2.57
N PRO A 68 -14.46 -12.70 -2.04
CA PRO A 68 -15.84 -12.54 -2.51
C PRO A 68 -15.92 -11.74 -3.81
N ALA A 69 -17.07 -11.87 -4.50
CA ALA A 69 -17.43 -11.02 -5.62
C ALA A 69 -17.81 -9.59 -5.20
N ASN A 70 -18.26 -9.42 -3.95
CA ASN A 70 -18.54 -8.11 -3.37
C ASN A 70 -17.23 -7.39 -3.03
N VAL A 71 -17.10 -6.16 -3.50
CA VAL A 71 -15.89 -5.35 -3.36
C VAL A 71 -16.00 -4.48 -2.12
N LYS A 72 -15.01 -4.59 -1.22
CA LYS A 72 -14.85 -3.68 -0.09
C LYS A 72 -13.57 -2.86 -0.26
N PRO A 73 -13.63 -1.51 -0.23
CA PRO A 73 -12.44 -0.68 -0.21
C PRO A 73 -11.52 -1.06 0.95
N TYR A 74 -10.20 -0.96 0.73
CA TYR A 74 -9.22 -1.32 1.75
C TYR A 74 -9.34 -0.35 2.94
N PRO A 75 -9.22 -0.82 4.20
CA PRO A 75 -9.61 -0.01 5.35
C PRO A 75 -8.69 1.19 5.61
N LEU A 76 -7.46 1.20 5.11
CA LEU A 76 -6.52 2.31 5.32
C LEU A 76 -6.81 3.47 4.37
N ASN A 77 -6.63 4.71 4.81
CA ASN A 77 -6.58 5.86 3.90
C ASN A 77 -5.18 6.00 3.25
N ALA A 78 -5.03 6.97 2.34
CA ALA A 78 -3.79 7.13 1.56
C ALA A 78 -2.55 7.44 2.41
N LEU A 79 -2.69 8.32 3.41
CA LEU A 79 -1.59 8.66 4.33
C LEU A 79 -1.26 7.48 5.25
N GLU A 80 -2.28 6.75 5.70
CA GLU A 80 -2.09 5.52 6.50
C GLU A 80 -1.31 4.45 5.69
N ILE A 81 -1.59 4.28 4.39
CA ILE A 81 -0.82 3.39 3.51
C ILE A 81 0.62 3.87 3.34
N ALA A 82 0.83 5.16 3.04
CA ALA A 82 2.17 5.71 2.90
C ALA A 82 2.99 5.51 4.17
N TYR A 83 2.38 5.73 5.35
CA TYR A 83 3.03 5.52 6.63
C TYR A 83 3.31 4.04 6.92
N ALA A 84 2.36 3.14 6.67
CA ALA A 84 2.59 1.70 6.79
C ALA A 84 3.79 1.26 5.92
N LEU A 85 3.84 1.70 4.66
CA LEU A 85 4.95 1.41 3.76
C LEU A 85 6.27 2.04 4.20
N ALA A 86 6.27 3.25 4.77
CA ALA A 86 7.47 3.88 5.32
C ALA A 86 8.06 3.08 6.50
N LEU A 87 7.21 2.43 7.31
CA LEU A 87 7.65 1.53 8.38
C LEU A 87 8.18 0.19 7.87
N ASN A 88 7.75 -0.25 6.68
CA ASN A 88 8.08 -1.58 6.17
C ASN A 88 9.57 -1.74 5.89
N PRO A 89 10.28 -2.70 6.53
CA PRO A 89 11.73 -2.85 6.39
C PRO A 89 12.18 -3.15 4.96
N TYR A 90 11.31 -3.68 4.11
CA TYR A 90 11.61 -4.02 2.72
C TYR A 90 11.34 -2.89 1.73
N VAL A 91 10.68 -1.80 2.16
CA VAL A 91 10.41 -0.63 1.31
C VAL A 91 11.56 0.36 1.44
N ILE A 92 12.18 0.68 0.31
CA ILE A 92 13.24 1.69 0.16
C ILE A 92 12.67 2.82 -0.71
N PRO A 93 12.56 4.05 -0.19
CA PRO A 93 12.11 5.20 -0.97
C PRO A 93 12.90 5.34 -2.29
N LYS A 94 12.21 5.68 -3.37
CA LYS A 94 12.69 5.91 -4.74
C LYS A 94 13.27 4.67 -5.43
N ARG A 95 13.11 3.49 -4.82
CA ARG A 95 13.72 2.23 -5.29
C ARG A 95 12.73 1.07 -5.33
N THR A 96 11.82 0.98 -4.36
CA THR A 96 10.86 -0.12 -4.31
C THR A 96 9.69 0.15 -5.24
N MET A 97 9.49 -0.73 -6.22
CA MET A 97 8.33 -0.69 -7.10
C MET A 97 7.04 -0.98 -6.32
N ALA A 98 5.96 -0.28 -6.66
CA ALA A 98 4.64 -0.47 -6.08
C ALA A 98 3.68 -1.07 -7.10
N ALA A 99 2.99 -2.15 -6.74
CA ALA A 99 1.96 -2.79 -7.55
C ALA A 99 0.61 -2.66 -6.86
N TYR A 100 -0.35 -1.98 -7.50
CA TYR A 100 -1.67 -1.69 -6.92
C TYR A 100 -2.71 -2.74 -7.34
N GLY A 101 -3.54 -3.17 -6.39
CA GLY A 101 -4.61 -4.15 -6.61
C GLY A 101 -4.33 -5.50 -5.94
N SER A 102 -4.06 -6.53 -6.75
CA SER A 102 -3.91 -7.94 -6.37
C SER A 102 -5.23 -8.67 -6.10
N VAL A 103 -5.83 -8.53 -4.93
CA VAL A 103 -7.07 -9.26 -4.58
C VAL A 103 -8.34 -8.48 -4.96
N THR A 104 -8.16 -7.45 -5.79
CA THR A 104 -9.13 -6.47 -6.26
C THR A 104 -8.59 -5.81 -7.53
N GLU A 105 -9.48 -5.48 -8.47
CA GLU A 105 -9.20 -4.57 -9.59
C GLU A 105 -9.18 -3.12 -9.06
N PRO A 106 -8.05 -2.39 -9.13
CA PRO A 106 -7.90 -1.07 -8.50
C PRO A 106 -8.81 0.03 -9.05
N PHE A 107 -9.33 -0.11 -10.26
CA PHE A 107 -10.16 0.93 -10.89
C PHE A 107 -11.65 0.60 -10.95
N LEU A 108 -12.13 -0.27 -10.05
CA LEU A 108 -13.57 -0.45 -9.84
C LEU A 108 -14.22 0.83 -9.27
N PRO A 109 -15.54 1.05 -9.48
CA PRO A 109 -16.24 2.22 -8.94
C PRO A 109 -16.03 2.46 -7.44
N GLU A 110 -15.91 1.38 -6.65
CA GLU A 110 -15.73 1.40 -5.20
C GLU A 110 -14.28 1.76 -4.79
N THR A 111 -13.29 1.50 -5.65
CA THR A 111 -11.86 1.57 -5.27
C THR A 111 -11.03 2.56 -6.08
N ALA A 112 -11.51 3.03 -7.24
CA ALA A 112 -10.75 3.89 -8.15
C ALA A 112 -10.24 5.18 -7.47
N LYS A 113 -11.10 5.88 -6.72
CA LYS A 113 -10.72 7.10 -5.99
C LYS A 113 -9.61 6.82 -4.97
N GLN A 114 -9.71 5.69 -4.27
CA GLN A 114 -8.75 5.28 -3.26
C GLN A 114 -7.43 4.82 -3.88
N ALA A 115 -7.48 4.09 -4.99
CA ALA A 115 -6.30 3.69 -5.74
C ALA A 115 -5.50 4.92 -6.22
N ILE A 116 -6.18 5.92 -6.78
CA ILE A 116 -5.55 7.16 -7.23
C ILE A 116 -4.93 7.92 -6.05
N SER A 117 -5.62 8.04 -4.91
CA SER A 117 -5.06 8.73 -3.75
C SER A 117 -3.86 7.98 -3.15
N TYR A 118 -3.88 6.65 -3.16
CA TYR A 118 -2.73 5.84 -2.77
C TYR A 118 -1.54 6.08 -3.69
N MET A 119 -1.74 6.08 -5.01
CA MET A 119 -0.67 6.38 -5.97
C MET A 119 -0.07 7.76 -5.73
N ALA A 120 -0.92 8.77 -5.49
CA ALA A 120 -0.47 10.14 -5.24
C ALA A 120 0.37 10.26 -3.96
N GLU A 121 -0.10 9.72 -2.83
CA GLU A 121 0.66 9.80 -1.57
C GLU A 121 1.91 8.91 -1.60
N VAL A 122 1.83 7.70 -2.16
CA VAL A 122 3.03 6.84 -2.28
C VAL A 122 4.07 7.51 -3.17
N TYR A 123 3.70 8.08 -4.32
CA TYR A 123 4.65 8.80 -5.18
C TYR A 123 5.26 10.03 -4.49
N LYS A 124 4.46 10.75 -3.69
CA LYS A 124 4.91 11.93 -2.96
C LYS A 124 5.93 11.57 -1.86
N TRP A 125 5.68 10.50 -1.12
CA TRP A 125 6.44 10.17 0.09
C TRP A 125 7.56 9.15 -0.13
N LEU A 126 7.41 8.21 -1.06
CA LEU A 126 8.26 7.03 -1.23
C LEU A 126 8.87 6.98 -2.62
#